data_AF-A0A563EGW6-F1
#
_entry.id   AF-A0A563EGW6-F1
#
_cell.length_a   1.000
_cell.length_b   1.000
_cell.length_c   1.000
_cell.angle_alpha   90.00
_cell.angle_beta   90.00
_cell.angle_gamma   90.00
#
_symmetry.space_group_name_H-M   'P 1'
#
loop_
_entity.id
_entity.type
_entity.pdbx_description
1 polymer ?
#
loop_
_entity_poly.entity_id
_entity_poly.type
_entity_poly.pdbx_seq_one_letter_code
_entity_poly.pdbx_strand_id
1 'polypeptide(L)'
;MIAAAKQYRVNHLQLSHDVVHDLREVREPARQAQVNRLTDLAHRSGVKEVAAWDHALYALTYYPAEYRTGPGGTIDLDNEKFWEWFRSDYRQMLDLVPNIDSIVLTFIETGARVENQHSEKLKTASEKLAYLVDQIATVLEERGMLLYLRTFGYYPEEMQRTIDAINLVKNTKVRVMAKAQPHDFFLTHPIDVTVKDIKRPVLIEYDTTGEYNGQGKIANAFVAEHADRLRYYKKLPNVIGYVGRTDRYRESRIVGTPTEINLYALKRASEGASNDLIYFEFAARKYGLLAAPHVARALKRSPEIITSSLYSLGSNTANHSRLDYDPYCSSYHRSVSGKWIDPPTTFVKHGVNKKFHYWIDVADHLSPPHCKTDGILRREAGYVLDKGWVTPGNHMTAPYLKDITVEKDHGVKLAEASLRDIETVRKFLRPNDYAQLKSYFERTVMTTKLHRSVAKAYFGYRIYIQEPSADLAKTIWEGLDEAKLIAAQVRAYPAPSTGEWNWVIDAAQADLYYTRISEGWDRYSNIKVPRP
;
A
#
# COMPACT_ATOMS: atom_id res chain seq x y z
N MET A 1 -20.56 1.30 -4.35
CA MET A 1 -20.13 1.30 -2.93
C MET A 1 -21.11 2.05 -2.01
N ILE A 2 -21.49 3.30 -2.30
CA ILE A 2 -22.39 4.11 -1.43
C ILE A 2 -23.68 3.39 -1.02
N ALA A 3 -24.34 2.66 -1.93
CA ALA A 3 -25.55 1.88 -1.59
C ALA A 3 -25.31 0.83 -0.48
N ALA A 4 -24.10 0.30 -0.34
CA ALA A 4 -23.74 -0.67 0.69
C ALA A 4 -23.38 -0.01 2.04
N ALA A 5 -23.17 1.32 2.09
CA ALA A 5 -22.80 2.07 3.30
C ALA A 5 -23.74 1.78 4.47
N LYS A 6 -25.06 1.72 4.19
CA LYS A 6 -26.10 1.41 5.18
C LYS A 6 -25.91 0.04 5.85
N GLN A 7 -25.47 -0.98 5.10
CA GLN A 7 -25.27 -2.34 5.62
C GLN A 7 -24.13 -2.39 6.65
N TYR A 8 -23.13 -1.53 6.48
CA TYR A 8 -21.98 -1.39 7.35
C TYR A 8 -22.15 -0.27 8.39
N ARG A 9 -23.29 0.43 8.40
CA ARG A 9 -23.56 1.62 9.23
C ARG A 9 -22.47 2.69 9.09
N VAL A 10 -21.96 2.86 7.87
CA VAL A 10 -20.96 3.88 7.56
C VAL A 10 -21.58 5.25 7.76
N ASN A 11 -20.97 6.06 8.62
CA ASN A 11 -21.35 7.44 8.90
C ASN A 11 -20.38 8.46 8.30
N HIS A 12 -19.20 8.01 7.85
CA HIS A 12 -18.11 8.79 7.28
C HIS A 12 -17.67 8.23 5.92
N LEU A 13 -17.71 9.03 4.85
CA LEU A 13 -17.26 8.66 3.51
C LEU A 13 -16.14 9.61 3.06
N GLN A 14 -15.09 9.09 2.43
CA GLN A 14 -14.02 9.91 1.87
C GLN A 14 -13.97 9.78 0.35
N LEU A 15 -13.96 10.91 -0.35
CA LEU A 15 -13.74 11.03 -1.79
C LEU A 15 -12.26 11.36 -2.00
N SER A 16 -11.54 10.53 -2.77
CA SER A 16 -10.08 10.63 -2.91
C SER A 16 -9.59 10.22 -4.30
N HIS A 17 -8.33 10.52 -4.61
CA HIS A 17 -7.61 10.07 -5.82
C HIS A 17 -8.37 10.40 -7.12
N ASP A 18 -8.74 9.39 -7.91
CA ASP A 18 -9.53 9.51 -9.14
C ASP A 18 -10.90 10.17 -8.98
N VAL A 19 -11.33 10.56 -7.78
CA VAL A 19 -12.49 11.43 -7.57
C VAL A 19 -12.03 12.88 -7.35
N VAL A 20 -11.16 13.07 -6.36
CA VAL A 20 -10.51 14.34 -6.03
C VAL A 20 -9.25 14.02 -5.23
N HIS A 21 -8.07 14.40 -5.73
CA HIS A 21 -6.80 14.21 -5.01
C HIS A 21 -6.27 15.54 -4.46
N ASP A 22 -6.37 16.58 -5.28
CA ASP A 22 -6.14 17.97 -4.93
C ASP A 22 -7.48 18.70 -4.97
N LEU A 23 -7.83 19.48 -3.95
CA LEU A 23 -9.11 20.19 -3.92
C LEU A 23 -9.27 21.11 -5.13
N ARG A 24 -8.18 21.68 -5.67
CA ARG A 24 -8.20 22.49 -6.92
C ARG A 24 -8.80 21.78 -8.13
N GLU A 25 -8.81 20.45 -8.16
CA GLU A 25 -9.40 19.68 -9.26
C GLU A 25 -10.90 19.95 -9.39
N VAL A 26 -11.59 20.38 -8.33
CA VAL A 26 -13.01 20.75 -8.40
C VAL A 26 -13.27 22.00 -9.26
N ARG A 27 -12.22 22.71 -9.69
CA ARG A 27 -12.33 23.77 -10.71
C ARG A 27 -12.58 23.20 -12.11
N GLU A 28 -12.28 21.91 -12.33
CA GLU A 28 -12.65 21.21 -13.55
C GLU A 28 -14.14 20.79 -13.48
N PRO A 29 -14.99 21.19 -14.44
CA PRO A 29 -16.43 20.95 -14.36
C PRO A 29 -16.82 19.48 -14.17
N ALA A 30 -16.09 18.54 -14.79
CA ALA A 30 -16.35 17.11 -14.67
C ALA A 30 -16.06 16.60 -13.25
N ARG A 31 -14.96 17.03 -12.64
CA ARG A 31 -14.57 16.70 -11.26
C ARG A 31 -15.56 17.31 -10.27
N GLN A 32 -15.90 18.58 -10.45
CA GLN A 32 -16.91 19.28 -9.64
C GLN A 32 -18.23 18.51 -9.61
N ALA A 33 -18.77 18.19 -10.79
CA ALA A 33 -20.04 17.47 -10.92
C ALA A 33 -19.95 16.07 -10.30
N GLN A 34 -18.82 15.39 -10.43
CA GLN A 34 -18.60 14.09 -9.82
C GLN A 34 -18.60 14.16 -8.29
N VAL A 35 -17.86 15.10 -7.69
CA VAL A 35 -17.81 15.30 -6.24
C VAL A 35 -19.20 15.61 -5.70
N ASN A 36 -19.87 16.63 -6.23
CA ASN A 36 -21.22 17.03 -5.79
C ASN A 36 -22.22 15.87 -5.88
N ARG A 37 -22.24 15.14 -7.01
CA ARG A 37 -23.13 13.99 -7.20
C ARG A 37 -22.88 12.89 -6.16
N LEU A 38 -21.61 12.57 -5.88
CA LEU A 38 -21.25 11.51 -4.92
C LEU A 38 -21.56 11.92 -3.49
N THR A 39 -21.30 13.18 -3.13
CA THR A 39 -21.65 13.76 -1.85
C THR A 39 -23.16 13.70 -1.59
N ASP A 40 -23.96 14.21 -2.52
CA ASP A 40 -25.42 14.18 -2.40
C ASP A 40 -25.95 12.74 -2.31
N LEU A 41 -25.38 11.81 -3.08
CA LEU A 41 -25.76 10.41 -3.03
C LEU A 41 -25.42 9.76 -1.68
N ALA A 42 -24.28 10.12 -1.09
CA ALA A 42 -23.87 9.64 0.22
C ALA A 42 -24.80 10.15 1.33
N HIS A 43 -25.11 11.46 1.35
CA HIS A 43 -26.07 12.05 2.29
C HIS A 43 -27.46 11.44 2.16
N ARG A 44 -27.99 11.30 0.92
CA ARG A 44 -29.27 10.62 0.68
C ARG A 44 -29.27 9.16 1.13
N SER A 45 -28.10 8.53 1.19
CA SER A 45 -27.93 7.15 1.68
C SER A 45 -27.73 7.07 3.21
N GLY A 46 -27.76 8.21 3.92
CA GLY A 46 -27.65 8.30 5.37
C GLY A 46 -26.21 8.40 5.90
N VAL A 47 -25.23 8.64 5.04
CA VAL A 47 -23.87 9.01 5.48
C VAL A 47 -23.95 10.44 6.02
N LYS A 48 -23.41 10.68 7.22
CA LYS A 48 -23.52 11.98 7.90
C LYS A 48 -22.40 12.94 7.52
N GLU A 49 -21.22 12.39 7.25
CA GLU A 49 -20.01 13.17 6.96
C GLU A 49 -19.39 12.66 5.66
N VAL A 50 -19.24 13.55 4.68
CA VAL A 50 -18.54 13.31 3.43
C VAL A 50 -17.32 14.22 3.36
N ALA A 51 -16.14 13.60 3.32
CA ALA A 51 -14.88 14.30 3.21
C ALA A 51 -14.34 14.30 1.78
N ALA A 52 -13.72 15.40 1.35
CA ALA A 52 -12.88 15.45 0.14
C ALA A 52 -11.40 15.47 0.53
N TRP A 53 -10.55 14.88 -0.32
CA TRP A 53 -9.10 14.91 -0.12
C TRP A 53 -8.46 16.17 -0.70
N ASP A 54 -7.36 16.59 -0.08
CA ASP A 54 -6.51 17.67 -0.58
C ASP A 54 -5.02 17.41 -0.23
N HIS A 55 -4.13 17.84 -1.13
CA HIS A 55 -2.67 17.92 -0.89
C HIS A 55 -2.24 19.39 -0.93
N ALA A 56 -2.72 20.18 0.04
CA ALA A 56 -2.54 21.62 0.06
C ALA A 56 -1.07 22.05 -0.07
N LEU A 57 -0.86 23.18 -0.73
CA LEU A 57 0.44 23.57 -1.28
C LEU A 57 0.84 22.72 -2.51
N TYR A 58 0.05 22.89 -3.57
CA TYR A 58 0.21 22.25 -4.87
C TYR A 58 1.55 22.58 -5.54
N ALA A 59 1.76 22.11 -6.78
CA ALA A 59 2.93 22.49 -7.56
C ALA A 59 3.14 24.02 -7.55
N LEU A 60 4.39 24.47 -7.37
CA LEU A 60 4.74 25.87 -7.22
C LEU A 60 4.16 26.77 -8.33
N THR A 61 4.04 26.22 -9.54
CA THR A 61 3.46 26.89 -10.72
C THR A 61 1.99 27.32 -10.56
N TYR A 62 1.25 26.73 -9.62
CA TYR A 62 -0.12 27.10 -9.30
C TYR A 62 -0.24 28.48 -8.64
N TYR A 63 0.72 28.85 -7.80
CA TYR A 63 0.67 30.06 -6.98
C TYR A 63 1.15 31.28 -7.76
N PRO A 64 0.54 32.48 -7.65
CA PRO A 64 0.99 33.66 -8.37
C PRO A 64 2.48 33.97 -8.17
N ALA A 65 3.16 34.37 -9.25
CA ALA A 65 4.60 34.63 -9.23
C ALA A 65 4.99 35.75 -8.25
N GLU A 66 4.09 36.71 -8.01
CA GLU A 66 4.28 37.80 -7.04
C GLU A 66 4.45 37.34 -5.58
N TYR A 67 4.06 36.10 -5.25
CA TYR A 67 4.26 35.52 -3.91
C TYR A 67 5.51 34.62 -3.83
N ARG A 68 6.22 34.42 -4.93
CA ARG A 68 7.42 33.58 -5.03
C ARG A 68 8.70 34.40 -4.85
N THR A 69 8.71 35.26 -3.85
CA THR A 69 9.74 36.27 -3.60
C THR A 69 10.90 35.77 -2.72
N GLY A 70 10.80 34.55 -2.20
CA GLY A 70 11.87 33.93 -1.42
C GLY A 70 13.06 33.50 -2.28
N PRO A 71 14.21 33.20 -1.66
CA PRO A 71 15.38 32.68 -2.36
C PRO A 71 15.05 31.48 -3.25
N GLY A 72 15.61 31.47 -4.46
CA GLY A 72 15.38 30.39 -5.44
C GLY A 72 13.96 30.35 -6.02
N GLY A 73 13.16 31.41 -5.85
CA GLY A 73 11.76 31.46 -6.32
C GLY A 73 10.80 30.68 -5.42
N THR A 74 11.17 30.49 -4.15
CA THR A 74 10.28 29.90 -3.14
C THR A 74 9.15 30.85 -2.78
N ILE A 75 8.04 30.31 -2.31
CA ILE A 75 6.97 31.10 -1.70
C ILE A 75 7.53 31.77 -0.45
N ASP A 76 7.27 33.07 -0.30
CA ASP A 76 7.53 33.79 0.94
C ASP A 76 6.35 33.61 1.90
N LEU A 77 6.52 32.74 2.89
CA LEU A 77 5.49 32.46 3.90
C LEU A 77 5.31 33.60 4.91
N ASP A 78 6.18 34.62 4.92
CA ASP A 78 6.01 35.79 5.79
C ASP A 78 5.15 36.88 5.14
N ASN A 79 4.85 36.74 3.85
CA ASN A 79 4.00 37.64 3.08
C ASN A 79 2.51 37.42 3.43
N GLU A 80 1.92 38.35 4.17
CA GLU A 80 0.50 38.24 4.58
C GLU A 80 -0.47 38.21 3.39
N LYS A 81 -0.14 38.88 2.28
CA LYS A 81 -0.98 38.88 1.07
C LYS A 81 -1.04 37.51 0.42
N PHE A 82 0.03 36.72 0.50
CA PHE A 82 0.01 35.34 0.03
C PHE A 82 -1.05 34.54 0.80
N TRP A 83 -1.11 34.68 2.12
CA TRP A 83 -2.08 33.95 2.93
C TRP A 83 -3.51 34.45 2.78
N GLU A 84 -3.71 35.75 2.54
CA GLU A 84 -5.02 36.29 2.14
C GLU A 84 -5.49 35.68 0.82
N TRP A 85 -4.62 35.66 -0.19
CA TRP A 85 -4.89 35.02 -1.47
C TRP A 85 -5.16 33.52 -1.30
N PHE A 86 -4.33 32.81 -0.53
CA PHE A 86 -4.45 31.37 -0.28
C PHE A 86 -5.79 31.03 0.36
N ARG A 87 -6.20 31.76 1.41
CA ARG A 87 -7.50 31.55 2.06
C ARG A 87 -8.66 31.89 1.12
N SER A 88 -8.53 32.95 0.30
CA SER A 88 -9.54 33.31 -0.71
C SER A 88 -9.69 32.23 -1.77
N ASP A 89 -8.58 31.70 -2.29
CA ASP A 89 -8.55 30.60 -3.24
C ASP A 89 -9.22 29.35 -2.68
N TYR A 90 -8.90 29.00 -1.42
CA TYR A 90 -9.52 27.88 -0.72
C TYR A 90 -11.03 28.05 -0.56
N ARG A 91 -11.51 29.25 -0.19
CA ARG A 91 -12.96 29.55 -0.14
C ARG A 91 -13.64 29.32 -1.48
N GLN A 92 -13.05 29.83 -2.56
CA GLN A 92 -13.61 29.65 -3.91
C GLN A 92 -13.71 28.19 -4.31
N MET A 93 -12.71 27.37 -3.96
CA MET A 93 -12.77 25.93 -4.23
C MET A 93 -13.90 25.24 -3.43
N LEU A 94 -14.09 25.61 -2.16
CA LEU A 94 -15.18 25.09 -1.33
C LEU A 94 -16.56 25.54 -1.82
N ASP A 95 -16.69 26.74 -2.39
CA ASP A 95 -17.94 27.23 -2.98
C ASP A 95 -18.40 26.38 -4.17
N LEU A 96 -17.46 25.69 -4.85
CA LEU A 96 -17.76 24.79 -5.95
C LEU A 96 -18.30 23.42 -5.49
N VAL A 97 -18.08 23.05 -4.23
CA VAL A 97 -18.50 21.77 -3.63
C VAL A 97 -19.22 21.98 -2.29
N PRO A 98 -20.32 22.75 -2.25
CA PRO A 98 -20.87 23.32 -1.02
C PRO A 98 -21.37 22.28 0.01
N ASN A 99 -21.61 21.04 -0.42
CA ASN A 99 -22.18 19.99 0.42
C ASN A 99 -21.13 19.06 1.04
N ILE A 100 -19.83 19.22 0.78
CA ILE A 100 -18.84 18.42 1.52
C ILE A 100 -18.77 18.92 2.97
N ASP A 101 -18.58 18.01 3.92
CA ASP A 101 -18.62 18.31 5.36
C ASP A 101 -17.21 18.50 5.94
N SER A 102 -16.21 17.89 5.31
CA SER A 102 -14.85 17.87 5.82
C SER A 102 -13.77 17.75 4.76
N ILE A 103 -12.54 18.05 5.16
CA ILE A 103 -11.35 17.85 4.34
C ILE A 103 -10.43 16.84 5.02
N VAL A 104 -9.94 15.88 4.24
CA VAL A 104 -8.79 15.05 4.59
C VAL A 104 -7.57 15.65 3.92
N LEU A 105 -6.72 16.27 4.73
CA LEU A 105 -5.54 16.98 4.28
C LEU A 105 -4.29 16.12 4.44
N THR A 106 -3.67 15.79 3.31
CA THR A 106 -2.28 15.33 3.28
C THR A 106 -1.40 16.58 3.14
N PHE A 107 -0.80 17.03 4.24
CA PHE A 107 -0.02 18.29 4.32
C PHE A 107 1.49 18.07 4.18
N ILE A 108 1.89 16.83 3.91
CA ILE A 108 3.24 16.37 3.62
C ILE A 108 3.23 15.73 2.23
N GLU A 109 4.39 15.58 1.58
CA GLU A 109 4.45 15.10 0.19
C GLU A 109 3.66 15.95 -0.82
N THR A 110 3.51 17.24 -0.53
CA THR A 110 2.77 18.17 -1.38
C THR A 110 3.67 18.71 -2.49
N GLY A 111 3.07 19.29 -3.54
CA GLY A 111 3.81 19.70 -4.74
C GLY A 111 4.94 20.69 -4.45
N ALA A 112 4.67 21.78 -3.74
CA ALA A 112 5.70 22.76 -3.40
C ALA A 112 6.45 22.40 -2.11
N ARG A 113 5.90 21.55 -1.24
CA ARG A 113 6.47 21.22 0.09
C ARG A 113 6.68 22.45 0.98
N VAL A 114 5.77 22.68 1.92
CA VAL A 114 5.79 23.89 2.75
C VAL A 114 7.06 24.03 3.59
N GLU A 115 7.65 22.92 4.03
CA GLU A 115 8.89 22.91 4.80
C GLU A 115 10.08 23.53 4.04
N ASN A 116 10.04 23.47 2.71
CA ASN A 116 11.07 23.97 1.80
C ASN A 116 10.85 25.45 1.39
N GLN A 117 9.75 26.08 1.79
CA GLN A 117 9.45 27.46 1.43
C GLN A 117 10.14 28.46 2.36
N HIS A 118 10.29 29.71 1.92
CA HIS A 118 11.02 30.73 2.68
C HIS A 118 10.18 31.29 3.83
N SER A 119 10.82 31.51 4.98
CA SER A 119 10.26 32.28 6.10
C SER A 119 11.40 32.67 7.04
N GLU A 120 11.41 33.93 7.46
CA GLU A 120 12.21 34.42 8.56
C GLU A 120 11.51 34.22 9.91
N LYS A 121 10.19 34.04 9.96
CA LYS A 121 9.44 33.84 11.22
C LYS A 121 9.36 32.36 11.63
N LEU A 122 9.05 31.47 10.69
CA LEU A 122 8.85 30.03 10.88
C LEU A 122 10.18 29.30 10.62
N LYS A 123 10.91 29.01 11.70
CA LYS A 123 12.30 28.55 11.62
C LYS A 123 12.45 27.06 11.33
N THR A 124 11.44 26.27 11.65
CA THR A 124 11.46 24.81 11.51
C THR A 124 10.45 24.31 10.50
N ALA A 125 10.68 23.10 9.97
CA ALA A 125 9.72 22.41 9.10
C ALA A 125 8.35 22.23 9.79
N SER A 126 8.34 21.85 11.06
CA SER A 126 7.12 21.63 11.83
C SER A 126 6.31 22.91 12.07
N GLU A 127 6.98 24.06 12.31
CA GLU A 127 6.30 25.37 12.40
C GLU A 127 5.65 25.76 11.07
N LYS A 128 6.34 25.55 9.93
CA LYS A 128 5.79 25.84 8.60
C LYS A 128 4.58 24.97 8.27
N LEU A 129 4.68 23.67 8.55
CA LEU A 129 3.58 22.70 8.38
C LEU A 129 2.37 23.08 9.25
N ALA A 130 2.59 23.38 10.53
CA ALA A 130 1.53 23.79 11.46
C ALA A 130 0.85 25.09 11.01
N TYR A 131 1.64 26.06 10.52
CA TYR A 131 1.10 27.32 10.02
C TYR A 131 0.18 27.11 8.81
N LEU A 132 0.60 26.33 7.81
CA LEU A 132 -0.24 25.97 6.66
C LEU A 132 -1.57 25.36 7.10
N VAL A 133 -1.51 24.41 8.04
CA VAL A 133 -2.71 23.77 8.59
C VAL A 133 -3.65 24.80 9.24
N ASP A 134 -3.13 25.70 10.06
CA ASP A 134 -3.96 26.73 10.72
C ASP A 134 -4.63 27.68 9.71
N GLN A 135 -3.99 27.97 8.57
CA GLN A 135 -4.59 28.77 7.50
C GLN A 135 -5.80 28.07 6.85
N ILE A 136 -5.68 26.77 6.60
CA ILE A 136 -6.78 25.96 6.06
C ILE A 136 -7.89 25.80 7.11
N ALA A 137 -7.51 25.51 8.35
CA ALA A 137 -8.44 25.30 9.45
C ALA A 137 -9.32 26.54 9.68
N THR A 138 -8.76 27.75 9.56
CA THR A 138 -9.52 29.01 9.68
C THR A 138 -10.63 29.08 8.63
N VAL A 139 -10.33 28.77 7.36
CA VAL A 139 -11.34 28.78 6.28
C VAL A 139 -12.43 27.73 6.50
N LEU A 140 -12.07 26.56 7.02
CA LEU A 140 -13.02 25.50 7.31
C LEU A 140 -13.91 25.83 8.51
N GLU A 141 -13.38 26.50 9.54
CA GLU A 141 -14.16 26.94 10.69
C GLU A 141 -15.23 27.97 10.34
N GLU A 142 -14.93 28.90 9.42
CA GLU A 142 -15.91 29.87 8.89
C GLU A 142 -17.16 29.18 8.32
N ARG A 143 -17.03 27.92 7.90
CA ARG A 143 -18.07 27.11 7.25
C ARG A 143 -18.59 25.98 8.14
N GLY A 144 -18.11 25.86 9.37
CA GLY A 144 -18.46 24.76 10.28
C GLY A 144 -17.96 23.39 9.83
N MET A 145 -16.97 23.33 8.95
CA MET A 145 -16.41 22.09 8.40
C MET A 145 -15.33 21.49 9.31
N LEU A 146 -15.09 20.19 9.18
CA LEU A 146 -14.02 19.49 9.89
C LEU A 146 -12.74 19.36 9.05
N LEU A 147 -11.60 19.28 9.73
CA LEU A 147 -10.30 19.03 9.12
C LEU A 147 -9.67 17.78 9.75
N TYR A 148 -9.26 16.82 8.91
CA TYR A 148 -8.47 15.66 9.28
C TYR A 148 -7.08 15.78 8.69
N LEU A 149 -6.07 15.82 9.54
CA LEU A 149 -4.67 15.75 9.13
C LEU A 149 -4.28 14.31 8.93
N ARG A 150 -3.95 13.94 7.70
CA ARG A 150 -3.49 12.60 7.37
C ARG A 150 -2.00 12.47 7.68
N THR A 151 -1.63 11.57 8.58
CA THR A 151 -0.21 11.31 8.90
C THR A 151 0.39 10.36 7.88
N PHE A 152 1.66 10.61 7.55
CA PHE A 152 2.51 9.75 6.73
C PHE A 152 3.99 10.10 6.99
N GLY A 153 4.89 9.20 6.63
CA GLY A 153 6.34 9.39 6.76
C GLY A 153 7.09 8.18 6.24
N TYR A 154 8.19 8.41 5.52
CA TYR A 154 9.01 7.36 4.92
C TYR A 154 10.00 6.70 5.90
N TYR A 155 10.28 7.37 7.01
CA TYR A 155 11.23 6.97 8.05
C TYR A 155 10.89 7.63 9.40
N PRO A 156 11.37 7.10 10.53
CA PRO A 156 10.93 7.52 11.87
C PRO A 156 11.03 9.02 12.13
N GLU A 157 12.13 9.66 11.72
CA GLU A 157 12.35 11.09 11.93
C GLU A 157 11.38 11.96 11.12
N GLU A 158 10.95 11.51 9.93
CA GLU A 158 9.90 12.22 9.18
C GLU A 158 8.54 12.08 9.84
N MET A 159 8.20 10.88 10.35
CA MET A 159 6.97 10.69 11.12
C MET A 159 6.95 11.56 12.38
N GLN A 160 8.08 11.67 13.09
CA GLN A 160 8.19 12.53 14.26
C GLN A 160 7.96 14.00 13.90
N ARG A 161 8.55 14.51 12.81
CA ARG A 161 8.29 15.89 12.34
C ARG A 161 6.81 16.15 12.04
N THR A 162 6.12 15.18 11.45
CA THR A 162 4.67 15.24 11.19
C THR A 162 3.88 15.36 12.51
N ILE A 163 4.23 14.57 13.53
CA ILE A 163 3.59 14.63 14.85
C ILE A 163 3.89 15.94 15.58
N ASP A 164 5.12 16.43 15.50
CA ASP A 164 5.51 17.70 16.07
C ASP A 164 4.74 18.86 15.43
N ALA A 165 4.54 18.83 14.11
CA ALA A 165 3.70 19.80 13.41
C ALA A 165 2.25 19.76 13.92
N ILE A 166 1.65 18.58 14.07
CA ILE A 166 0.28 18.41 14.61
C ILE A 166 0.15 19.00 16.03
N ASN A 167 1.19 18.87 16.85
CA ASN A 167 1.22 19.43 18.21
C ASN A 167 1.32 20.96 18.22
N LEU A 168 1.87 21.57 17.17
CA LEU A 168 2.00 23.02 17.01
C LEU A 168 0.76 23.70 16.41
N VAL A 169 -0.13 22.94 15.77
CA VAL A 169 -1.40 23.46 15.21
C VAL A 169 -2.22 24.12 16.32
N LYS A 170 -2.56 25.40 16.16
CA LYS A 170 -3.31 26.16 17.15
C LYS A 170 -4.78 25.76 17.17
N ASN A 171 -5.35 25.47 16.01
CA ASN A 171 -6.73 25.06 15.92
C ASN A 171 -6.98 23.74 16.69
N THR A 172 -7.81 23.82 17.74
CA THR A 172 -8.01 22.67 18.62
C THR A 172 -9.01 21.63 18.14
N LYS A 173 -9.81 21.96 17.13
CA LYS A 173 -10.86 21.09 16.57
C LYS A 173 -10.35 20.14 15.50
N VAL A 174 -9.13 20.37 15.01
CA VAL A 174 -8.48 19.51 14.02
C VAL A 174 -8.35 18.09 14.56
N ARG A 175 -8.70 17.13 13.71
CA ARG A 175 -8.59 15.68 13.95
C ARG A 175 -7.44 15.12 13.15
N VAL A 176 -7.06 13.89 13.44
CA VAL A 176 -5.97 13.20 12.75
C VAL A 176 -6.49 11.90 12.14
N MET A 177 -5.93 11.53 10.99
CA MET A 177 -6.10 10.22 10.40
C MET A 177 -4.73 9.57 10.25
N ALA A 178 -4.51 8.45 10.94
CA ALA A 178 -3.24 7.73 10.93
C ALA A 178 -3.41 6.33 10.35
N LYS A 179 -2.43 5.83 9.60
CA LYS A 179 -2.47 4.47 9.06
C LYS A 179 -2.42 3.44 10.19
N ALA A 180 -3.01 2.27 9.96
CA ALA A 180 -2.95 1.13 10.89
C ALA A 180 -1.53 0.56 11.09
N GLN A 181 -0.58 0.98 10.26
CA GLN A 181 0.82 0.57 10.20
C GLN A 181 1.67 1.82 9.92
N PRO A 182 2.95 1.86 10.33
CA PRO A 182 3.84 2.93 9.91
C PRO A 182 4.08 2.88 8.39
N HIS A 183 4.42 4.02 7.79
CA HIS A 183 4.71 4.14 6.35
C HIS A 183 3.58 3.58 5.46
N ASP A 184 3.82 2.52 4.67
CA ASP A 184 2.85 1.93 3.73
C ASP A 184 2.27 0.59 4.20
N PHE A 185 1.27 0.09 3.49
CA PHE A 185 0.40 -0.99 3.97
C PHE A 185 0.98 -2.41 3.82
N PHE A 186 2.22 -2.62 4.25
CA PHE A 186 2.88 -3.93 4.17
C PHE A 186 2.47 -4.84 5.33
N LEU A 187 2.15 -6.11 5.02
CA LEU A 187 1.76 -7.10 6.03
C LEU A 187 2.83 -7.37 7.10
N THR A 188 4.10 -7.05 6.82
CA THR A 188 5.22 -7.24 7.75
C THR A 188 5.56 -6.00 8.57
N HIS A 189 4.86 -4.88 8.35
CA HIS A 189 4.98 -3.72 9.22
C HIS A 189 4.36 -3.99 10.60
N PRO A 190 4.95 -3.45 11.67
CA PRO A 190 4.38 -3.57 13.02
C PRO A 190 3.16 -2.64 13.18
N ILE A 191 2.56 -2.66 14.37
CA ILE A 191 1.62 -1.62 14.81
C ILE A 191 2.33 -0.26 14.80
N ASP A 192 1.64 0.79 14.37
CA ASP A 192 2.14 2.14 14.48
C ASP A 192 2.06 2.60 15.93
N VAL A 193 3.21 2.60 16.60
CA VAL A 193 3.32 2.94 18.02
C VAL A 193 3.19 4.44 18.27
N THR A 194 3.25 5.28 17.23
CA THR A 194 3.18 6.74 17.36
C THR A 194 1.76 7.26 17.56
N VAL A 195 0.75 6.47 17.18
CA VAL A 195 -0.67 6.83 17.32
C VAL A 195 -1.04 7.22 18.75
N LYS A 196 -0.46 6.54 19.76
CA LYS A 196 -0.74 6.82 21.17
C LYS A 196 -0.27 8.21 21.63
N ASP A 197 0.71 8.78 20.93
CA ASP A 197 1.36 10.05 21.29
C ASP A 197 0.65 11.27 20.67
N ILE A 198 -0.33 11.02 19.79
CA ILE A 198 -1.11 12.06 19.11
C ILE A 198 -2.16 12.63 20.06
N LYS A 199 -2.01 13.92 20.41
CA LYS A 199 -2.87 14.65 21.37
C LYS A 199 -4.20 15.15 20.78
N ARG A 200 -4.71 14.47 19.75
CA ARG A 200 -5.92 14.82 18.98
C ARG A 200 -6.79 13.58 18.80
N PRO A 201 -8.10 13.72 18.53
CA PRO A 201 -8.93 12.60 18.09
C PRO A 201 -8.38 11.97 16.80
N VAL A 202 -8.25 10.64 16.77
CA VAL A 202 -7.63 9.89 15.67
C VAL A 202 -8.62 8.91 15.01
N LEU A 203 -8.68 8.94 13.68
CA LEU A 203 -9.21 7.85 12.86
C LEU A 203 -8.05 6.95 12.39
N ILE A 204 -8.24 5.64 12.46
CA ILE A 204 -7.27 4.69 11.90
C ILE A 204 -7.61 4.34 10.45
N GLU A 205 -6.71 4.59 9.52
CA GLU A 205 -6.82 4.24 8.10
C GLU A 205 -6.34 2.80 7.87
N TYR A 206 -7.22 1.97 7.31
CA TYR A 206 -6.92 0.60 6.88
C TYR A 206 -6.95 0.48 5.36
N ASP A 207 -5.97 -0.19 4.79
CA ASP A 207 -6.03 -0.64 3.40
C ASP A 207 -6.72 -2.00 3.28
N THR A 208 -8.05 -1.99 3.27
CA THR A 208 -8.85 -3.21 3.08
C THR A 208 -8.85 -3.72 1.64
N THR A 209 -8.27 -2.96 0.70
CA THR A 209 -8.11 -3.38 -0.71
C THR A 209 -6.81 -4.14 -0.93
N GLY A 210 -5.73 -3.78 -0.22
CA GLY A 210 -4.44 -4.46 -0.27
C GLY A 210 -3.63 -4.04 -1.50
N GLU A 211 -3.33 -2.74 -1.61
CA GLU A 211 -2.49 -2.06 -2.61
C GLU A 211 -1.22 -2.85 -2.97
N TYR A 212 -0.48 -3.27 -1.94
CA TYR A 212 0.75 -4.06 -2.05
C TYR A 212 0.54 -5.56 -1.87
N ASN A 213 -0.71 -5.98 -1.65
CA ASN A 213 -1.09 -7.31 -1.17
C ASN A 213 -2.15 -7.96 -2.07
N GLY A 214 -2.09 -7.70 -3.38
CA GLY A 214 -2.88 -8.39 -4.40
C GLY A 214 -4.19 -7.70 -4.82
N GLN A 215 -4.56 -6.56 -4.21
CA GLN A 215 -5.65 -5.67 -4.62
C GLN A 215 -7.03 -6.32 -4.82
N GLY A 216 -7.33 -7.40 -4.09
CA GLY A 216 -8.55 -8.21 -4.31
C GLY A 216 -8.61 -8.99 -5.62
N LYS A 217 -7.51 -9.02 -6.39
CA LYS A 217 -7.39 -9.76 -7.66
C LYS A 217 -6.95 -11.20 -7.43
N ILE A 218 -6.13 -11.39 -6.40
CA ILE A 218 -5.66 -12.67 -5.86
C ILE A 218 -6.00 -12.74 -4.36
N ALA A 219 -5.63 -13.86 -3.71
CA ALA A 219 -5.82 -14.10 -2.29
C ALA A 219 -5.50 -12.88 -1.41
N ASN A 220 -6.52 -12.33 -0.77
CA ASN A 220 -6.55 -11.03 -0.12
C ASN A 220 -7.69 -11.04 0.91
N ALA A 221 -7.45 -11.84 1.95
CA ALA A 221 -8.28 -11.95 3.14
C ALA A 221 -7.35 -11.87 4.35
N PHE A 222 -7.25 -10.69 4.95
CA PHE A 222 -6.29 -10.35 5.99
C PHE A 222 -6.99 -10.11 7.32
N VAL A 223 -7.84 -11.06 7.73
CA VAL A 223 -8.68 -10.91 8.93
C VAL A 223 -7.85 -10.60 10.18
N ALA A 224 -6.78 -11.36 10.44
CA ALA A 224 -5.95 -11.15 11.62
C ALA A 224 -5.28 -9.77 11.61
N GLU A 225 -4.70 -9.40 10.46
CA GLU A 225 -4.05 -8.12 10.24
C GLU A 225 -4.98 -6.93 10.53
N HIS A 226 -6.23 -6.96 10.05
CA HIS A 226 -7.18 -5.88 10.32
C HIS A 226 -7.80 -5.97 11.73
N ALA A 227 -8.25 -7.16 12.14
CA ALA A 227 -8.98 -7.35 13.39
C ALA A 227 -8.09 -7.17 14.62
N ASP A 228 -6.87 -7.71 14.62
CA ASP A 228 -5.96 -7.63 15.76
C ASP A 228 -5.50 -6.19 15.98
N ARG A 229 -5.21 -5.46 14.90
CA ARG A 229 -4.91 -4.02 14.97
C ARG A 229 -6.08 -3.20 15.46
N LEU A 230 -7.30 -3.47 14.99
CA LEU A 230 -8.47 -2.76 15.50
C LEU A 230 -8.67 -3.02 17.00
N ARG A 231 -8.49 -4.26 17.46
CA ARG A 231 -8.53 -4.60 18.89
C ARG A 231 -7.43 -3.89 19.70
N TYR A 232 -6.29 -3.60 19.09
CA TYR A 232 -5.25 -2.77 19.70
C TYR A 232 -5.69 -1.30 19.75
N TYR A 233 -5.97 -0.67 18.59
CA TYR A 233 -6.21 0.76 18.51
C TYR A 233 -7.46 1.20 19.27
N LYS A 234 -8.51 0.39 19.34
CA LYS A 234 -9.72 0.73 20.09
C LYS A 234 -9.50 0.87 21.60
N LYS A 235 -8.35 0.45 22.12
CA LYS A 235 -7.96 0.63 23.53
C LYS A 235 -7.29 1.97 23.79
N LEU A 236 -6.86 2.68 22.75
CA LEU A 236 -6.22 3.97 22.88
C LEU A 236 -7.28 5.06 23.08
N PRO A 237 -7.14 5.94 24.10
CA PRO A 237 -8.18 6.90 24.47
C PRO A 237 -8.40 8.00 23.41
N ASN A 238 -7.42 8.24 22.55
CA ASN A 238 -7.49 9.23 21.48
C ASN A 238 -8.10 8.67 20.18
N VAL A 239 -8.24 7.36 20.03
CA VAL A 239 -8.81 6.74 18.82
C VAL A 239 -10.33 6.77 18.87
N ILE A 240 -10.94 7.46 17.90
CA ILE A 240 -12.39 7.69 17.82
C ILE A 240 -13.09 6.85 16.75
N GLY A 241 -12.34 6.14 15.91
CA GLY A 241 -12.90 5.32 14.84
C GLY A 241 -11.86 4.85 13.83
N TYR A 242 -12.35 4.39 12.68
CA TYR A 242 -11.51 3.94 11.58
C TYR A 242 -12.16 4.23 10.22
N VAL A 243 -11.34 4.20 9.17
CA VAL A 243 -11.77 4.17 7.77
C VAL A 243 -11.09 3.03 7.04
N GLY A 244 -11.77 2.45 6.05
CA GLY A 244 -11.24 1.37 5.22
C GLY A 244 -11.29 1.74 3.75
N ARG A 245 -10.20 1.51 3.01
CA ARG A 245 -10.16 1.70 1.56
C ARG A 245 -10.99 0.64 0.85
N THR A 246 -12.11 1.03 0.24
CA THR A 246 -13.13 0.11 -0.31
C THR A 246 -13.17 0.04 -1.84
N ASP A 247 -12.65 1.06 -2.50
CA ASP A 247 -12.60 1.19 -3.94
C ASP A 247 -11.27 1.86 -4.30
N ARG A 248 -10.62 1.34 -5.31
CA ARG A 248 -9.31 1.79 -5.78
C ARG A 248 -9.27 1.58 -7.28
N TYR A 249 -8.91 2.63 -8.02
CA TYR A 249 -8.62 2.64 -9.46
C TYR A 249 -9.31 1.54 -10.29
N ARG A 250 -10.31 1.90 -11.10
CA ARG A 250 -11.04 1.00 -12.01
C ARG A 250 -11.72 -0.18 -11.29
N GLU A 251 -11.15 -1.40 -11.37
CA GLU A 251 -11.80 -2.64 -10.92
C GLU A 251 -11.29 -3.17 -9.57
N SER A 252 -10.35 -2.48 -8.88
CA SER A 252 -9.88 -2.90 -7.54
C SER A 252 -10.90 -2.49 -6.45
N ARG A 253 -12.15 -2.97 -6.57
CA ARG A 253 -13.22 -2.81 -5.58
C ARG A 253 -13.34 -4.04 -4.69
N ILE A 254 -13.71 -3.86 -3.42
CA ILE A 254 -13.82 -5.01 -2.49
C ILE A 254 -15.25 -5.41 -2.17
N VAL A 255 -16.22 -4.50 -2.22
CA VAL A 255 -17.63 -4.82 -1.91
C VAL A 255 -18.22 -5.76 -2.97
N GLY A 256 -18.82 -6.87 -2.55
CA GLY A 256 -19.36 -7.90 -3.43
C GLY A 256 -18.30 -8.84 -4.02
N THR A 257 -17.12 -8.89 -3.40
CA THR A 257 -16.01 -9.79 -3.78
C THR A 257 -15.56 -10.60 -2.55
N PRO A 258 -14.71 -11.64 -2.71
CA PRO A 258 -14.17 -12.37 -1.57
C PRO A 258 -13.40 -11.48 -0.59
N THR A 259 -12.79 -10.40 -1.09
CA THR A 259 -12.02 -9.42 -0.31
C THR A 259 -12.90 -8.52 0.58
N GLU A 260 -14.23 -8.52 0.41
CA GLU A 260 -15.16 -7.87 1.34
C GLU A 260 -15.00 -8.35 2.79
N ILE A 261 -14.40 -9.54 2.99
CA ILE A 261 -14.06 -10.06 4.32
C ILE A 261 -13.18 -9.11 5.12
N ASN A 262 -12.34 -8.28 4.49
CA ASN A 262 -11.49 -7.32 5.19
C ASN A 262 -12.32 -6.23 5.88
N LEU A 263 -13.39 -5.74 5.23
CA LEU A 263 -14.35 -4.82 5.85
C LEU A 263 -15.21 -5.52 6.91
N TYR A 264 -15.63 -6.75 6.61
CA TYR A 264 -16.38 -7.56 7.56
C TYR A 264 -15.57 -7.82 8.84
N ALA A 265 -14.25 -8.02 8.72
CA ALA A 265 -13.34 -8.21 9.84
C ALA A 265 -13.30 -6.98 10.75
N LEU A 266 -13.16 -5.78 10.19
CA LEU A 266 -13.21 -4.53 10.98
C LEU A 266 -14.54 -4.40 11.75
N LYS A 267 -15.66 -4.63 11.06
CA LYS A 267 -16.98 -4.61 11.70
C LYS A 267 -17.07 -5.62 12.85
N ARG A 268 -16.80 -6.90 12.58
CA ARG A 268 -17.01 -7.98 13.57
C ARG A 268 -15.99 -7.95 14.70
N ALA A 269 -14.76 -7.52 14.45
CA ALA A 269 -13.77 -7.32 15.51
C ALA A 269 -14.17 -6.16 16.45
N SER A 270 -14.82 -5.11 15.94
CA SER A 270 -15.39 -4.06 16.80
C SER A 270 -16.47 -4.62 17.75
N GLU A 271 -17.23 -5.62 17.28
CA GLU A 271 -18.26 -6.35 18.02
C GLU A 271 -17.72 -7.53 18.84
N GLY A 272 -16.39 -7.72 18.91
CA GLY A 272 -15.74 -8.70 19.79
C GLY A 272 -15.57 -10.12 19.22
N ALA A 273 -15.89 -10.36 17.94
CA ALA A 273 -15.71 -11.67 17.32
C ALA A 273 -14.22 -12.09 17.24
N SER A 274 -13.92 -13.38 17.32
CA SER A 274 -12.58 -13.94 17.09
C SER A 274 -12.25 -14.04 15.60
N ASN A 275 -10.96 -14.13 15.24
CA ASN A 275 -10.53 -14.19 13.84
C ASN A 275 -11.10 -15.42 13.11
N ASP A 276 -11.15 -16.58 13.78
CA ASP A 276 -11.72 -17.82 13.21
C ASP A 276 -13.23 -17.71 12.99
N LEU A 277 -13.94 -17.10 13.95
CA LEU A 277 -15.36 -16.85 13.81
C LEU A 277 -15.65 -15.91 12.64
N ILE A 278 -14.84 -14.87 12.44
CA ILE A 278 -14.99 -13.93 11.34
C ILE A 278 -14.87 -14.64 9.98
N TYR A 279 -13.87 -15.50 9.79
CA TYR A 279 -13.73 -16.27 8.56
C TYR A 279 -14.94 -17.16 8.29
N PHE A 280 -15.37 -17.91 9.32
CA PHE A 280 -16.49 -18.84 9.18
C PHE A 280 -17.81 -18.11 8.92
N GLU A 281 -18.14 -17.08 9.72
CA GLU A 281 -19.37 -16.30 9.57
C GLU A 281 -19.45 -15.62 8.20
N PHE A 282 -18.34 -15.02 7.74
CA PHE A 282 -18.31 -14.40 6.41
C PHE A 282 -18.60 -15.44 5.33
N ALA A 283 -17.89 -16.57 5.38
CA ALA A 283 -18.06 -17.64 4.40
C ALA A 283 -19.47 -18.23 4.42
N ALA A 284 -20.03 -18.50 5.59
CA ALA A 284 -21.39 -18.99 5.76
C ALA A 284 -22.44 -18.01 5.25
N ARG A 285 -22.28 -16.72 5.55
CA ARG A 285 -23.20 -15.67 5.12
C ARG A 285 -23.18 -15.46 3.61
N LYS A 286 -22.01 -15.50 2.98
CA LYS A 286 -21.85 -15.19 1.55
C LYS A 286 -22.05 -16.41 0.65
N TYR A 287 -21.61 -17.58 1.10
CA TYR A 287 -21.49 -18.79 0.27
C TYR A 287 -22.28 -20.00 0.80
N GLY A 288 -22.98 -19.85 1.93
CA GLY A 288 -23.81 -20.89 2.52
C GLY A 288 -23.06 -21.80 3.50
N LEU A 289 -23.78 -22.36 4.48
CA LEU A 289 -23.22 -23.15 5.58
C LEU A 289 -22.45 -24.39 5.11
N LEU A 290 -22.90 -25.06 4.05
CA LEU A 290 -22.25 -26.27 3.54
C LEU A 290 -20.89 -25.99 2.88
N ALA A 291 -20.75 -24.84 2.22
CA ALA A 291 -19.47 -24.43 1.62
C ALA A 291 -18.53 -23.73 2.62
N ALA A 292 -19.08 -23.17 3.70
CA ALA A 292 -18.37 -22.29 4.63
C ALA A 292 -17.04 -22.86 5.17
N PRO A 293 -16.94 -24.12 5.61
CA PRO A 293 -15.67 -24.64 6.15
C PRO A 293 -14.53 -24.63 5.12
N HIS A 294 -14.82 -24.98 3.86
CA HIS A 294 -13.82 -25.00 2.80
C HIS A 294 -13.47 -23.58 2.32
N VAL A 295 -14.48 -22.72 2.14
CA VAL A 295 -14.23 -21.33 1.71
C VAL A 295 -13.48 -20.54 2.79
N ALA A 296 -13.87 -20.66 4.06
CA ALA A 296 -13.17 -20.03 5.18
C ALA A 296 -11.71 -20.49 5.24
N ARG A 297 -11.46 -21.79 5.08
CA ARG A 297 -10.10 -22.34 5.03
C ARG A 297 -9.30 -21.82 3.85
N ALA A 298 -9.90 -21.73 2.66
CA ALA A 298 -9.25 -21.19 1.47
C ALA A 298 -8.85 -19.72 1.65
N LEU A 299 -9.75 -18.89 2.20
CA LEU A 299 -9.49 -17.48 2.50
C LEU A 299 -8.43 -17.31 3.60
N LYS A 300 -8.45 -18.13 4.65
CA LYS A 300 -7.52 -18.05 5.78
C LYS A 300 -6.06 -18.24 5.37
N ARG A 301 -5.77 -18.91 4.24
CA ARG A 301 -4.41 -19.06 3.71
C ARG A 301 -3.86 -17.78 3.05
N SER A 302 -4.68 -16.75 2.83
CA SER A 302 -4.28 -15.56 2.06
C SER A 302 -3.05 -14.83 2.61
N PRO A 303 -2.91 -14.55 3.93
CA PRO A 303 -1.72 -13.87 4.43
C PRO A 303 -0.43 -14.62 4.06
N GLU A 304 -0.43 -15.94 4.25
CA GLU A 304 0.72 -16.80 4.01
C GLU A 304 1.01 -16.98 2.51
N ILE A 305 -0.03 -17.09 1.67
CA ILE A 305 0.11 -17.07 0.21
C ILE A 305 0.79 -15.78 -0.24
N ILE A 306 0.33 -14.63 0.26
CA ILE A 306 0.85 -13.31 -0.15
C ILE A 306 2.27 -13.08 0.35
N THR A 307 2.55 -13.35 1.63
CA THR A 307 3.92 -13.21 2.16
C THR A 307 4.88 -14.24 1.58
N SER A 308 4.38 -15.32 1.00
CA SER A 308 5.23 -16.31 0.29
C SER A 308 5.33 -16.04 -1.21
N SER A 309 4.68 -15.01 -1.76
CA SER A 309 4.68 -14.73 -3.21
C SER A 309 5.14 -13.32 -3.55
N LEU A 310 4.50 -12.30 -2.96
CA LEU A 310 4.82 -10.88 -3.19
C LEU A 310 5.95 -10.37 -2.28
N TYR A 311 6.34 -11.18 -1.29
CA TYR A 311 7.45 -10.90 -0.38
C TYR A 311 8.52 -11.97 -0.54
N SER A 312 9.77 -11.61 -0.31
CA SER A 312 10.89 -12.54 -0.26
C SER A 312 11.61 -12.34 1.07
N LEU A 313 11.67 -13.41 1.86
CA LEU A 313 12.29 -13.47 3.19
C LEU A 313 11.78 -12.37 4.14
N GLY A 314 10.48 -12.08 4.08
CA GLY A 314 9.80 -11.08 4.91
C GLY A 314 9.84 -9.64 4.38
N SER A 315 10.61 -9.32 3.34
CA SER A 315 10.55 -8.00 2.68
C SER A 315 9.62 -8.01 1.48
N ASN A 316 8.83 -6.96 1.28
CA ASN A 316 8.00 -6.83 0.09
C ASN A 316 8.91 -6.59 -1.13
N THR A 317 8.80 -7.46 -2.13
CA THR A 317 9.63 -7.42 -3.35
C THR A 317 8.79 -7.23 -4.61
N ALA A 318 7.58 -6.71 -4.43
CA ALA A 318 6.65 -6.37 -5.50
C ALA A 318 6.44 -4.85 -5.56
N ASN A 319 6.02 -4.35 -6.71
CA ASN A 319 5.71 -2.94 -6.90
C ASN A 319 4.19 -2.75 -6.98
N HIS A 320 3.54 -2.38 -5.87
CA HIS A 320 2.07 -2.30 -5.78
C HIS A 320 1.40 -3.60 -6.26
N SER A 321 1.90 -4.74 -5.75
CA SER A 321 1.53 -6.11 -6.16
C SER A 321 2.07 -6.60 -7.50
N ARG A 322 2.68 -5.74 -8.32
CA ARG A 322 3.30 -6.14 -9.60
C ARG A 322 4.61 -6.89 -9.36
N LEU A 323 4.88 -7.89 -10.20
CA LEU A 323 6.20 -8.48 -10.36
C LEU A 323 7.23 -7.40 -10.74
N ASP A 324 8.25 -7.13 -9.91
CA ASP A 324 9.26 -6.08 -10.21
C ASP A 324 10.54 -6.16 -9.34
N TYR A 325 11.30 -7.26 -9.42
CA TYR A 325 12.47 -7.49 -8.55
C TYR A 325 13.70 -6.59 -8.78
N ASP A 326 14.13 -6.29 -10.00
CA ASP A 326 15.34 -5.47 -10.24
C ASP A 326 15.06 -3.96 -10.38
N PRO A 327 14.06 -3.52 -11.18
CA PRO A 327 13.82 -2.09 -11.40
C PRO A 327 13.35 -1.30 -10.17
N TYR A 328 12.70 -1.94 -9.20
CA TYR A 328 12.03 -1.24 -8.09
C TYR A 328 12.87 -1.20 -6.81
N CYS A 329 13.84 -0.28 -6.75
CA CYS A 329 14.74 -0.14 -5.61
C CYS A 329 14.03 0.11 -4.26
N SER A 330 12.84 0.72 -4.28
CA SER A 330 12.03 0.96 -3.08
C SER A 330 11.80 -0.30 -2.24
N SER A 331 11.70 -1.49 -2.84
CA SER A 331 11.58 -2.77 -2.11
C SER A 331 12.77 -3.09 -1.19
N TYR A 332 13.94 -2.50 -1.46
CA TYR A 332 15.20 -2.82 -0.78
C TYR A 332 15.72 -1.71 0.13
N HIS A 333 15.17 -0.50 0.04
CA HIS A 333 15.55 0.61 0.93
C HIS A 333 14.33 1.29 1.56
N ARG A 334 13.34 1.70 0.77
CA ARG A 334 12.23 2.55 1.23
C ARG A 334 11.20 1.75 2.03
N SER A 335 10.80 0.60 1.50
CA SER A 335 9.68 -0.23 1.97
C SER A 335 10.09 -1.33 2.94
N VAL A 336 11.31 -1.26 3.47
CA VAL A 336 11.86 -2.28 4.37
C VAL A 336 11.30 -2.13 5.78
N SER A 337 10.56 -3.13 6.25
CA SER A 337 9.92 -3.15 7.57
C SER A 337 10.91 -3.00 8.74
N GLY A 338 12.18 -3.37 8.52
CA GLY A 338 13.27 -3.18 9.48
C GLY A 338 13.58 -1.72 9.84
N LYS A 339 12.97 -0.73 9.18
CA LYS A 339 12.99 0.67 9.66
C LYS A 339 12.17 0.88 10.93
N TRP A 340 11.17 0.04 11.15
CA TRP A 340 10.12 0.25 12.16
C TRP A 340 10.16 -0.78 13.29
N ILE A 341 11.12 -1.70 13.27
CA ILE A 341 11.23 -2.84 14.19
C ILE A 341 12.63 -2.83 14.81
N ASP A 342 12.72 -2.94 16.13
CA ASP A 342 13.98 -3.05 16.86
C ASP A 342 13.96 -4.24 17.84
N PRO A 343 14.88 -5.22 17.73
CA PRO A 343 15.85 -5.38 16.65
C PRO A 343 15.18 -5.70 15.31
N PRO A 344 15.72 -5.24 14.15
CA PRO A 344 15.06 -5.29 12.85
C PRO A 344 15.12 -6.69 12.23
N THR A 345 14.36 -7.61 12.82
CA THR A 345 14.39 -9.03 12.48
C THR A 345 13.00 -9.58 12.19
N THR A 346 12.96 -10.64 11.40
CA THR A 346 11.74 -11.39 11.05
C THR A 346 12.03 -12.89 11.06
N PHE A 347 10.99 -13.71 11.23
CA PHE A 347 11.10 -15.17 11.17
C PHE A 347 10.27 -15.72 10.01
N VAL A 348 10.94 -16.29 9.02
CA VAL A 348 10.31 -16.90 7.84
C VAL A 348 10.10 -18.38 8.14
N LYS A 349 8.84 -18.83 8.06
CA LYS A 349 8.40 -20.19 8.42
C LYS A 349 8.43 -21.15 7.21
N HIS A 350 7.80 -22.31 7.36
CA HIS A 350 7.36 -23.21 6.28
C HIS A 350 8.47 -23.73 5.36
N GLY A 351 9.51 -24.28 5.97
CA GLY A 351 10.62 -24.91 5.27
C GLY A 351 11.88 -24.05 5.26
N VAL A 352 11.73 -22.73 5.26
CA VAL A 352 12.84 -21.80 5.52
C VAL A 352 13.23 -21.83 7.00
N ASN A 353 12.23 -21.66 7.89
CA ASN A 353 12.35 -21.77 9.36
C ASN A 353 13.58 -21.06 9.94
N LYS A 354 13.83 -19.84 9.47
CA LYS A 354 15.04 -19.07 9.80
C LYS A 354 14.69 -17.65 10.21
N LYS A 355 15.46 -17.13 11.16
CA LYS A 355 15.46 -15.73 11.55
C LYS A 355 16.36 -14.95 10.61
N PHE A 356 15.86 -13.85 10.08
CA PHE A 356 16.60 -12.92 9.24
C PHE A 356 16.59 -11.54 9.85
N HIS A 357 17.70 -10.83 9.71
CA HIS A 357 17.81 -9.40 9.90
C HIS A 357 17.45 -8.69 8.59
N TYR A 358 16.51 -7.75 8.62
CA TYR A 358 15.99 -7.08 7.42
C TYR A 358 17.09 -6.40 6.58
N TRP A 359 18.10 -5.83 7.23
CA TRP A 359 19.20 -5.15 6.53
C TRP A 359 20.32 -6.12 6.14
N ILE A 360 20.99 -6.71 7.12
CA ILE A 360 22.15 -7.61 6.94
C ILE A 360 21.81 -8.82 6.07
N ASP A 361 20.72 -9.53 6.37
CA ASP A 361 20.43 -10.77 5.67
C ASP A 361 19.56 -10.56 4.44
N VAL A 362 18.55 -9.67 4.51
CA VAL A 362 17.56 -9.54 3.42
C VAL A 362 17.96 -8.46 2.42
N ALA A 363 18.00 -7.19 2.82
CA ALA A 363 18.27 -6.07 1.92
C ALA A 363 19.67 -6.19 1.28
N ASP A 364 20.69 -6.53 2.07
CA ASP A 364 22.05 -6.63 1.53
C ASP A 364 22.22 -7.77 0.51
N HIS A 365 21.51 -8.89 0.67
CA HIS A 365 21.67 -10.02 -0.25
C HIS A 365 20.74 -9.94 -1.46
N LEU A 366 19.49 -9.48 -1.27
CA LEU A 366 18.49 -9.48 -2.35
C LEU A 366 18.55 -8.21 -3.22
N SER A 367 19.06 -7.10 -2.69
CA SER A 367 19.10 -5.82 -3.42
C SER A 367 20.06 -5.86 -4.62
N PRO A 368 19.66 -5.32 -5.78
CA PRO A 368 20.59 -4.95 -6.86
C PRO A 368 21.70 -4.02 -6.39
N PRO A 369 22.93 -4.14 -6.94
CA PRO A 369 24.03 -3.26 -6.55
C PRO A 369 23.68 -1.78 -6.69
N HIS A 370 22.97 -1.41 -7.76
CA HIS A 370 22.57 -0.03 -8.02
C HIS A 370 21.55 0.51 -6.99
N CYS A 371 20.71 -0.36 -6.41
CA CYS A 371 19.75 0.05 -5.38
C CYS A 371 20.43 0.29 -4.02
N LYS A 372 21.62 -0.29 -3.79
CA LYS A 372 22.43 -0.04 -2.58
C LYS A 372 23.16 1.31 -2.63
N THR A 373 23.30 1.89 -3.82
CA THR A 373 23.90 3.22 -4.02
C THR A 373 22.86 4.30 -4.33
N ASP A 374 21.57 3.97 -4.31
CA ASP A 374 20.49 4.92 -4.48
C ASP A 374 20.51 5.97 -3.34
N GLY A 375 20.46 7.25 -3.69
CA GLY A 375 20.47 8.36 -2.73
C GLY A 375 19.30 8.32 -1.73
N ILE A 376 18.19 7.66 -2.07
CA ILE A 376 17.06 7.43 -1.18
C ILE A 376 17.48 6.60 0.04
N LEU A 377 18.32 5.57 -0.14
CA LEU A 377 18.80 4.75 0.97
C LEU A 377 19.60 5.59 1.97
N ARG A 378 20.54 6.41 1.46
CA ARG A 378 21.32 7.33 2.31
C ARG A 378 20.43 8.32 3.05
N ARG A 379 19.40 8.86 2.39
CA ARG A 379 18.48 9.85 2.96
C ARG A 379 17.57 9.27 4.04
N GLU A 380 16.99 8.10 3.80
CA GLU A 380 15.91 7.55 4.64
C GLU A 380 16.39 6.50 5.65
N ALA A 381 17.56 5.89 5.43
CA ALA A 381 18.12 4.87 6.31
C ALA A 381 19.66 4.89 6.31
N GLY A 382 20.30 6.07 6.23
CA GLY A 382 21.76 6.20 6.15
C GLY A 382 22.54 5.45 7.24
N TYR A 383 21.94 5.30 8.43
CA TYR A 383 22.50 4.54 9.54
C TYR A 383 22.81 3.07 9.19
N VAL A 384 22.12 2.46 8.22
CA VAL A 384 22.40 1.06 7.81
C VAL A 384 23.69 0.98 7.00
N LEU A 385 24.03 2.03 6.26
CA LEU A 385 25.30 2.16 5.55
C LEU A 385 26.42 2.43 6.55
N ASP A 386 26.19 3.33 7.52
CA ASP A 386 27.19 3.70 8.52
C ASP A 386 27.56 2.53 9.44
N LYS A 387 26.60 1.64 9.72
CA LYS A 387 26.82 0.39 10.47
C LYS A 387 27.40 -0.75 9.62
N GLY A 388 27.57 -0.57 8.31
CA GLY A 388 28.01 -1.63 7.39
C GLY A 388 27.01 -2.78 7.26
N TRP A 389 25.73 -2.56 7.56
CA TRP A 389 24.69 -3.59 7.43
C TRP A 389 24.26 -3.83 5.99
N VAL A 390 24.37 -2.80 5.15
CA VAL A 390 24.20 -2.91 3.70
C VAL A 390 25.46 -2.35 3.07
N THR A 391 26.10 -3.13 2.22
CA THR A 391 27.38 -2.76 1.60
C THR A 391 27.30 -2.85 0.07
N PRO A 392 27.99 -1.97 -0.68
CA PRO A 392 27.92 -1.97 -2.14
C PRO A 392 28.31 -3.31 -2.75
N GLY A 393 27.72 -3.64 -3.90
CA GLY A 393 28.01 -4.88 -4.62
C GLY A 393 26.87 -5.89 -4.59
N ASN A 394 27.09 -7.02 -5.26
CA ASN A 394 26.13 -8.10 -5.37
C ASN A 394 26.45 -9.18 -4.34
N HIS A 395 25.59 -9.36 -3.33
CA HIS A 395 25.80 -10.38 -2.29
C HIS A 395 24.79 -11.52 -2.38
N MET A 396 24.07 -11.65 -3.49
CA MET A 396 23.17 -12.78 -3.69
C MET A 396 23.96 -14.08 -3.74
N THR A 397 23.58 -15.09 -2.94
CA THR A 397 24.26 -16.39 -2.86
C THR A 397 23.28 -17.57 -2.96
N ALA A 398 23.81 -18.76 -3.25
CA ALA A 398 23.01 -19.98 -3.40
C ALA A 398 22.13 -20.33 -2.18
N PRO A 399 22.58 -20.17 -0.91
CA PRO A 399 21.71 -20.33 0.25
C PRO A 399 20.47 -19.44 0.23
N TYR A 400 20.59 -18.16 -0.14
CA TYR A 400 19.44 -17.27 -0.22
C TYR A 400 18.51 -17.63 -1.39
N LEU A 401 19.06 -18.08 -2.53
CA LEU A 401 18.24 -18.56 -3.64
C LEU A 401 17.39 -19.77 -3.21
N LYS A 402 18.00 -20.68 -2.44
CA LYS A 402 17.30 -21.85 -1.87
C LYS A 402 16.19 -21.41 -0.91
N ASP A 403 16.48 -20.53 0.04
CA ASP A 403 15.49 -20.03 1.01
C ASP A 403 14.31 -19.36 0.29
N ILE A 404 14.59 -18.51 -0.71
CA ILE A 404 13.54 -17.87 -1.54
C ILE A 404 12.72 -18.94 -2.26
N THR A 405 13.36 -19.90 -2.91
CA THR A 405 12.65 -20.94 -3.68
C THR A 405 11.72 -21.75 -2.78
N VAL A 406 12.19 -22.15 -1.59
CA VAL A 406 11.39 -22.87 -0.59
C VAL A 406 10.17 -22.05 -0.14
N GLU A 407 10.36 -20.77 0.15
CA GLU A 407 9.26 -19.86 0.50
C GLU A 407 8.24 -19.76 -0.67
N LYS A 408 8.71 -19.53 -1.90
CA LYS A 408 7.84 -19.39 -3.07
C LYS A 408 7.06 -20.67 -3.37
N ASP A 409 7.70 -21.84 -3.28
CA ASP A 409 7.06 -23.15 -3.47
C ASP A 409 5.94 -23.39 -2.46
N HIS A 410 6.15 -22.98 -1.22
CA HIS A 410 5.12 -23.04 -0.19
C HIS A 410 3.91 -22.15 -0.53
N GLY A 411 4.14 -20.94 -1.04
CA GLY A 411 3.08 -20.07 -1.56
C GLY A 411 2.26 -20.71 -2.69
N VAL A 412 2.92 -21.39 -3.64
CA VAL A 412 2.25 -22.15 -4.71
C VAL A 412 1.39 -23.27 -4.13
N LYS A 413 1.94 -24.08 -3.22
CA LYS A 413 1.22 -25.19 -2.58
C LYS A 413 -0.06 -24.74 -1.88
N LEU A 414 0.00 -23.62 -1.15
CA LEU A 414 -1.17 -23.07 -0.46
C LEU A 414 -2.20 -22.50 -1.43
N ALA A 415 -1.77 -21.81 -2.49
CA ALA A 415 -2.66 -21.29 -3.52
C ALA A 415 -3.44 -22.43 -4.20
N GLU A 416 -2.76 -23.51 -4.57
CA GLU A 416 -3.41 -24.70 -5.15
C GLU A 416 -4.33 -25.40 -4.15
N ALA A 417 -3.95 -25.47 -2.87
CA ALA A 417 -4.82 -26.01 -1.83
C ALA A 417 -6.10 -25.19 -1.64
N SER A 418 -6.01 -23.85 -1.73
CA SER A 418 -7.19 -22.99 -1.70
C SER A 418 -8.09 -23.17 -2.92
N LEU A 419 -7.53 -23.31 -4.12
CA LEU A 419 -8.32 -23.62 -5.31
C LEU A 419 -9.02 -24.99 -5.19
N ARG A 420 -8.32 -26.03 -4.72
CA ARG A 420 -8.91 -27.36 -4.47
C ARG A 420 -10.05 -27.31 -3.45
N ASP A 421 -9.92 -26.49 -2.41
CA ASP A 421 -10.99 -26.30 -1.43
C ASP A 421 -12.25 -25.71 -2.07
N ILE A 422 -12.11 -24.76 -3.00
CA ILE A 422 -13.24 -24.20 -3.76
C ILE A 422 -13.86 -25.23 -4.69
N GLU A 423 -13.04 -25.99 -5.43
CA GLU A 423 -13.55 -27.05 -6.33
C GLU A 423 -14.33 -28.13 -5.58
N THR A 424 -13.88 -28.51 -4.39
CA THR A 424 -14.54 -29.53 -3.54
C THR A 424 -15.99 -29.15 -3.20
N VAL A 425 -16.28 -27.85 -3.05
CA VAL A 425 -17.60 -27.36 -2.67
C VAL A 425 -18.39 -26.76 -3.84
N ARG A 426 -17.93 -26.94 -5.09
CA ARG A 426 -18.60 -26.43 -6.30
C ARG A 426 -20.12 -26.66 -6.29
N LYS A 427 -20.55 -27.88 -5.96
CA LYS A 427 -21.98 -28.27 -5.96
C LYS A 427 -22.83 -27.54 -4.91
N PHE A 428 -22.21 -26.92 -3.91
CA PHE A 428 -22.89 -26.18 -2.84
C PHE A 428 -22.89 -24.67 -3.08
N LEU A 429 -22.17 -24.18 -4.09
CA LEU A 429 -22.04 -22.77 -4.41
C LEU A 429 -23.04 -22.37 -5.49
N ARG A 430 -23.55 -21.13 -5.42
CA ARG A 430 -24.28 -20.53 -6.53
C ARG A 430 -23.32 -20.37 -7.73
N PRO A 431 -23.79 -20.46 -8.99
CA PRO A 431 -22.92 -20.40 -10.16
C PRO A 431 -22.00 -19.17 -10.19
N ASN A 432 -22.52 -17.99 -9.88
CA ASN A 432 -21.74 -16.75 -9.86
C ASN A 432 -20.71 -16.70 -8.72
N ASP A 433 -21.06 -17.22 -7.53
CA ASP A 433 -20.13 -17.28 -6.40
C ASP A 433 -18.97 -18.23 -6.69
N TYR A 434 -19.27 -19.40 -7.25
CA TYR A 434 -18.26 -20.36 -7.69
C TYR A 434 -17.35 -19.75 -8.76
N ALA A 435 -17.93 -19.13 -9.79
CA ALA A 435 -17.14 -18.49 -10.84
C ALA A 435 -16.21 -17.41 -10.28
N GLN A 436 -16.69 -16.58 -9.34
CA GLN A 436 -15.89 -15.54 -8.71
C GLN A 436 -14.76 -16.12 -7.85
N LEU A 437 -15.06 -17.09 -6.97
CA LEU A 437 -14.07 -17.73 -6.10
C LEU A 437 -13.04 -18.53 -6.89
N LYS A 438 -13.48 -19.28 -7.89
CA LYS A 438 -12.60 -20.03 -8.79
C LYS A 438 -11.66 -19.07 -9.51
N SER A 439 -12.20 -18.01 -10.11
CA SER A 439 -11.38 -17.06 -10.86
C SER A 439 -10.35 -16.35 -9.97
N TYR A 440 -10.74 -16.04 -8.74
CA TYR A 440 -9.88 -15.44 -7.71
C TYR A 440 -8.70 -16.35 -7.32
N PHE A 441 -8.95 -17.64 -7.08
CA PHE A 441 -7.88 -18.57 -6.71
C PHE A 441 -7.08 -19.10 -7.91
N GLU A 442 -7.65 -19.16 -9.12
CA GLU A 442 -6.90 -19.46 -10.35
C GLU A 442 -5.86 -18.37 -10.64
N ARG A 443 -6.26 -17.08 -10.55
CA ARG A 443 -5.30 -15.97 -10.61
C ARG A 443 -4.25 -16.03 -9.51
N THR A 444 -4.65 -16.43 -8.30
CA THR A 444 -3.71 -16.61 -7.19
C THR A 444 -2.67 -17.67 -7.54
N VAL A 445 -3.07 -18.84 -8.04
CA VAL A 445 -2.15 -19.92 -8.44
C VAL A 445 -1.22 -19.49 -9.57
N MET A 446 -1.73 -18.84 -10.62
CA MET A 446 -0.88 -18.36 -11.71
C MET A 446 0.13 -17.31 -11.22
N THR A 447 -0.30 -16.39 -10.34
CA THR A 447 0.58 -15.35 -9.79
C THR A 447 1.68 -15.96 -8.93
N THR A 448 1.36 -16.88 -8.01
CA THR A 448 2.38 -17.50 -7.15
C THR A 448 3.38 -18.31 -7.98
N LYS A 449 2.91 -19.02 -9.01
CA LYS A 449 3.79 -19.74 -9.95
C LYS A 449 4.70 -18.78 -10.73
N LEU A 450 4.15 -17.70 -11.27
CA LEU A 450 4.92 -16.72 -12.04
C LEU A 450 6.01 -16.08 -11.18
N HIS A 451 5.67 -15.60 -9.98
CA HIS A 451 6.64 -15.04 -9.05
C HIS A 451 7.71 -16.05 -8.62
N ARG A 452 7.34 -17.30 -8.32
CA ARG A 452 8.31 -18.36 -8.02
C ARG A 452 9.29 -18.57 -9.18
N SER A 453 8.78 -18.74 -10.40
CA SER A 453 9.59 -19.02 -11.59
C SER A 453 10.53 -17.86 -11.94
N VAL A 454 10.04 -16.62 -11.86
CA VAL A 454 10.86 -15.43 -12.11
C VAL A 454 11.86 -15.19 -10.97
N ALA A 455 11.50 -15.44 -9.71
CA ALA A 455 12.43 -15.33 -8.58
C ALA A 455 13.59 -16.33 -8.76
N LYS A 456 13.29 -17.58 -9.11
CA LYS A 456 14.30 -18.62 -9.40
C LYS A 456 15.28 -18.17 -10.50
N ALA A 457 14.75 -17.64 -11.60
CA ALA A 457 15.56 -17.17 -12.72
C ALA A 457 16.38 -15.92 -12.36
N TYR A 458 15.75 -14.89 -11.80
CA TYR A 458 16.39 -13.61 -11.52
C TYR A 458 17.45 -13.70 -10.42
N PHE A 459 17.12 -14.28 -9.26
CA PHE A 459 18.08 -14.42 -8.18
C PHE A 459 19.17 -15.45 -8.52
N GLY A 460 18.83 -16.47 -9.32
CA GLY A 460 19.83 -17.37 -9.91
C GLY A 460 20.79 -16.64 -10.85
N TYR A 461 20.28 -15.78 -11.73
CA TYR A 461 21.10 -14.96 -12.62
C TYR A 461 22.08 -14.06 -11.85
N ARG A 462 21.63 -13.46 -10.75
CA ARG A 462 22.47 -12.64 -9.86
C ARG A 462 23.63 -13.41 -9.25
N ILE A 463 23.49 -14.71 -9.03
CA ILE A 463 24.61 -15.57 -8.61
C ILE A 463 25.48 -15.92 -9.83
N TYR A 464 24.85 -16.25 -10.96
CA TYR A 464 25.53 -16.72 -12.17
C TYR A 464 26.51 -15.70 -12.73
N ILE A 465 26.17 -14.42 -12.69
CA ILE A 465 27.07 -13.35 -13.16
C ILE A 465 28.36 -13.22 -12.31
N GLN A 466 28.38 -13.78 -11.10
CA GLN A 466 29.57 -13.82 -10.24
C GLN A 466 30.28 -15.17 -10.36
N GLU A 467 29.50 -16.26 -10.32
CA GLU A 467 29.98 -17.64 -10.28
C GLU A 467 29.17 -18.50 -11.27
N PRO A 468 29.52 -18.48 -12.57
CA PRO A 468 28.84 -19.27 -13.58
C PRO A 468 28.97 -20.78 -13.31
N SER A 469 27.85 -21.52 -13.38
CA SER A 469 27.86 -22.98 -13.32
C SER A 469 26.72 -23.60 -14.15
N ALA A 470 26.90 -24.85 -14.58
CA ALA A 470 25.90 -25.58 -15.34
C ALA A 470 24.61 -25.84 -14.53
N ASP A 471 24.75 -26.19 -13.25
CA ASP A 471 23.60 -26.41 -12.36
C ASP A 471 22.78 -25.14 -12.16
N LEU A 472 23.46 -23.99 -12.07
CA LEU A 472 22.80 -22.70 -11.94
C LEU A 472 22.15 -22.27 -13.25
N ALA A 473 22.81 -22.48 -14.40
CA ALA A 473 22.19 -22.26 -15.71
C ALA A 473 20.92 -23.11 -15.89
N LYS A 474 20.94 -24.38 -15.48
CA LYS A 474 19.76 -25.24 -15.46
C LYS A 474 18.65 -24.70 -14.57
N THR A 475 18.98 -24.32 -13.34
CA THR A 475 18.04 -23.71 -12.40
C THR A 475 17.38 -22.45 -12.99
N ILE A 476 18.18 -21.59 -13.63
CA ILE A 476 17.70 -20.37 -14.27
C ILE A 476 16.76 -20.70 -15.43
N TRP A 477 17.17 -21.58 -16.34
CA TRP A 477 16.38 -21.94 -17.52
C TRP A 477 15.09 -22.68 -17.17
N GLU A 478 15.08 -23.50 -16.13
CA GLU A 478 13.84 -24.07 -15.58
C GLU A 478 12.87 -22.96 -15.12
N GLY A 479 13.38 -21.93 -14.44
CA GLY A 479 12.58 -20.77 -14.05
C GLY A 479 12.08 -19.95 -15.25
N LEU A 480 12.93 -19.73 -16.25
CA LEU A 480 12.59 -18.98 -17.47
C LEU A 480 11.53 -19.69 -18.33
N ASP A 481 11.69 -20.99 -18.57
CA ASP A 481 10.75 -21.77 -19.38
C ASP A 481 9.39 -21.87 -18.68
N GLU A 482 9.38 -22.08 -17.36
CA GLU A 482 8.14 -22.08 -16.60
C GLU A 482 7.48 -20.69 -16.56
N ALA A 483 8.25 -19.61 -16.40
CA ALA A 483 7.72 -18.25 -16.45
C ALA A 483 7.05 -17.96 -17.81
N LYS A 484 7.64 -18.39 -18.93
CA LYS A 484 7.03 -18.27 -20.26
C LYS A 484 5.69 -19.02 -20.37
N LEU A 485 5.64 -20.25 -19.87
CA LEU A 485 4.42 -21.06 -19.87
C LEU A 485 3.30 -20.36 -19.08
N ILE A 486 3.60 -19.91 -17.86
CA ILE A 486 2.62 -19.26 -16.99
C ILE A 486 2.22 -17.89 -17.55
N ALA A 487 3.16 -17.11 -18.08
CA ALA A 487 2.87 -15.83 -18.75
C ALA A 487 1.89 -16.00 -19.91
N ALA A 488 2.03 -17.07 -20.71
CA ALA A 488 1.06 -17.39 -21.77
C ALA A 488 -0.33 -17.70 -21.20
N GLN A 489 -0.42 -18.43 -20.08
CA GLN A 489 -1.69 -18.71 -19.40
C GLN A 489 -2.35 -17.42 -18.86
N VAL A 490 -1.56 -16.51 -18.28
CA VAL A 490 -2.04 -15.21 -17.80
C VAL A 490 -2.62 -14.38 -18.95
N ARG A 491 -1.95 -14.33 -20.10
CA ARG A 491 -2.44 -13.62 -21.30
C ARG A 491 -3.72 -14.22 -21.87
N ALA A 492 -3.80 -15.55 -21.88
CA ALA A 492 -4.96 -16.28 -22.40
C ALA A 492 -6.15 -16.34 -21.44
N TYR A 493 -6.01 -15.80 -20.23
CA TYR A 493 -7.03 -15.92 -19.20
C TYR A 493 -8.29 -15.10 -19.55
N PRO A 494 -9.50 -15.71 -19.57
CA PRO A 494 -10.69 -15.10 -20.19
C PRO A 494 -11.28 -13.91 -19.42
N ALA A 495 -10.88 -13.71 -18.16
CA ALA A 495 -11.35 -12.62 -17.32
C ALA A 495 -10.15 -11.91 -16.66
N PRO A 496 -9.37 -11.14 -17.45
CA PRO A 496 -8.25 -10.39 -16.91
C PRO A 496 -8.76 -9.34 -15.92
N SER A 497 -8.01 -9.09 -14.86
CA SER A 497 -8.38 -8.10 -13.84
C SER A 497 -7.53 -6.84 -13.98
N THR A 498 -8.19 -5.70 -14.09
CA THR A 498 -7.53 -4.39 -14.23
C THR A 498 -7.68 -3.53 -12.97
N GLY A 499 -7.02 -2.38 -12.94
CA GLY A 499 -7.05 -1.43 -11.83
C GLY A 499 -5.69 -0.77 -11.71
N GLU A 500 -5.25 -0.46 -10.49
CA GLU A 500 -3.89 0.03 -10.29
C GLU A 500 -2.84 -1.02 -10.64
N TRP A 501 -3.04 -2.25 -10.18
CA TRP A 501 -2.31 -3.41 -10.69
C TRP A 501 -3.03 -4.00 -11.89
N ASN A 502 -2.57 -3.73 -13.11
CA ASN A 502 -3.03 -4.49 -14.25
C ASN A 502 -2.36 -5.88 -14.24
N TRP A 503 -3.08 -6.89 -13.74
CA TRP A 503 -2.53 -8.23 -13.46
C TRP A 503 -1.89 -8.90 -14.68
N VAL A 504 -2.40 -8.62 -15.89
CA VAL A 504 -1.88 -9.20 -17.12
C VAL A 504 -0.50 -8.65 -17.50
N ILE A 505 -0.13 -7.45 -17.03
CA ILE A 505 1.17 -6.85 -17.34
C ILE A 505 2.33 -7.64 -16.74
N ASP A 506 2.10 -8.38 -15.66
CA ASP A 506 3.14 -9.23 -15.06
C ASP A 506 3.65 -10.30 -16.04
N ALA A 507 2.83 -10.74 -17.01
CA ALA A 507 3.27 -11.61 -18.09
C ALA A 507 4.32 -10.92 -18.99
N ALA A 508 4.11 -9.65 -19.33
CA ALA A 508 5.08 -8.87 -20.11
C ALA A 508 6.36 -8.61 -19.30
N GLN A 509 6.23 -8.37 -18.00
CA GLN A 509 7.41 -8.24 -17.14
C GLN A 509 8.22 -9.54 -17.07
N ALA A 510 7.56 -10.70 -17.03
CA ALA A 510 8.25 -11.99 -17.10
C ALA A 510 9.01 -12.18 -18.43
N ASP A 511 8.46 -11.72 -19.56
CA ASP A 511 9.18 -11.72 -20.84
C ASP A 511 10.42 -10.83 -20.81
N LEU A 512 10.35 -9.67 -20.12
CA LEU A 512 11.51 -8.79 -19.96
C LEU A 512 12.63 -9.48 -19.17
N TYR A 513 12.31 -10.18 -18.08
CA TYR A 513 13.29 -11.00 -17.36
C TYR A 513 13.86 -12.11 -18.24
N TYR A 514 13.01 -12.80 -19.00
CA TYR A 514 13.46 -13.81 -19.95
C TYR A 514 14.48 -13.27 -20.94
N THR A 515 14.12 -12.17 -21.62
CA THR A 515 14.95 -11.55 -22.65
C THR A 515 16.27 -11.07 -22.04
N ARG A 516 16.21 -10.32 -20.93
CA ARG A 516 17.41 -9.80 -20.27
C ARG A 516 18.36 -10.89 -19.77
N ILE A 517 17.85 -12.00 -19.24
CA ILE A 517 18.69 -13.07 -18.72
C ILE A 517 19.27 -13.95 -19.84
N SER A 518 18.47 -14.26 -20.87
CA SER A 518 18.89 -15.15 -21.97
C SER A 518 19.69 -14.45 -23.06
N GLU A 519 19.41 -13.18 -23.33
CA GLU A 519 20.03 -12.43 -24.43
C GLU A 519 21.07 -11.41 -23.96
N GLY A 520 21.11 -11.13 -22.66
CA GLY A 520 22.04 -10.21 -22.02
C GLY A 520 21.34 -9.00 -21.39
N TRP A 521 21.81 -8.61 -20.21
CA TRP A 521 21.26 -7.48 -19.45
C TRP A 521 22.31 -6.39 -19.30
N ASP A 522 22.04 -5.20 -19.84
CA ASP A 522 22.91 -4.03 -19.81
C ASP A 522 23.41 -3.66 -18.40
N ARG A 523 22.52 -3.72 -17.40
CA ARG A 523 22.86 -3.47 -15.98
C ARG A 523 23.87 -4.46 -15.39
N TYR A 524 24.07 -5.60 -16.04
CA TYR A 524 24.93 -6.69 -15.62
C TYR A 524 25.94 -7.06 -16.71
N SER A 525 26.52 -6.03 -17.35
CA SER A 525 27.58 -6.17 -18.35
C SER A 525 27.19 -7.02 -19.56
N ASN A 526 25.90 -7.10 -19.90
CA ASN A 526 25.34 -7.91 -20.98
C ASN A 526 25.67 -9.42 -20.87
N ILE A 527 25.94 -9.93 -19.66
CA ILE A 527 26.21 -11.35 -19.43
C ILE A 527 24.94 -12.16 -19.74
N LYS A 528 25.08 -13.18 -20.58
CA LYS A 528 24.00 -14.08 -21.01
C LYS A 528 24.13 -15.42 -20.30
N VAL A 529 22.99 -16.04 -19.97
CA VAL A 529 22.99 -17.43 -19.47
C VAL A 529 22.78 -18.38 -20.65
N PRO A 530 23.78 -19.17 -21.06
CA PRO A 530 23.62 -20.14 -22.13
C PRO A 530 22.57 -21.18 -21.73
N ARG A 531 21.79 -21.64 -22.71
CA ARG A 531 20.84 -22.74 -22.50
C ARG A 531 21.65 -24.03 -22.25
N PRO A 532 21.40 -24.74 -21.14
CA PRO A 532 22.16 -25.94 -20.77
C PRO A 532 21.88 -27.14 -21.67
#